data_AF-A0A7C5RUL0-F1
#
_entry.id   AF-A0A7C5RUL0-F1
#
_cell.length_a   1.000
_cell.length_b   1.000
_cell.length_c   1.000
_cell.angle_alpha   90.00
_cell.angle_beta   90.00
_cell.angle_gamma   90.00
#
_symmetry.space_group_name_H-M   'P 1'
#
loop_
_entity.id
_entity.type
_entity.pdbx_description
1 polymer ?
#
loop_
_entity_poly.entity_id
_entity_poly.type
_entity_poly.pdbx_seq_one_letter_code
_entity_poly.pdbx_strand_id
1 'polypeptide(L)' 'MKEKIDFSKGLIPTVAINRTTGEILMLAFSSSESLKLTIETGFAHFFSRERNKIWKKGEESGNTIKVFEIFSDCDNDSL' A
#
# COMPACT_ATOMS: atom_id res chain seq x y z
N MET A 1 -4.92 -11.17 9.43
CA MET A 1 -5.27 -9.76 9.68
C MET A 1 -6.66 -9.73 10.30
N LYS A 2 -6.76 -9.48 11.62
CA LYS A 2 -8.04 -9.42 12.35
C LYS A 2 -8.49 -8.00 12.67
N GLU A 3 -7.74 -6.99 12.22
CA GLU A 3 -8.06 -5.58 12.40
C GLU A 3 -8.47 -4.98 11.05
N LYS A 4 -9.55 -4.22 11.08
CA LYS A 4 -10.19 -3.60 9.92
C LYS A 4 -9.60 -2.21 9.76
N ILE A 5 -8.78 -2.03 8.74
CA ILE A 5 -8.20 -0.73 8.36
C ILE A 5 -9.32 0.32 8.21
N ASP A 6 -9.12 1.51 8.79
CA ASP A 6 -10.10 2.60 8.77
C ASP A 6 -9.98 3.44 7.50
N PHE A 7 -10.73 3.06 6.48
CA PHE A 7 -10.90 3.84 5.25
C PHE A 7 -12.05 4.87 5.33
N SER A 8 -12.61 5.16 6.51
CA SER A 8 -13.74 6.11 6.63
C SER A 8 -13.39 7.53 6.15
N LYS A 9 -12.11 7.91 6.26
CA LYS A 9 -11.55 9.18 5.74
C LYS A 9 -11.15 9.12 4.26
N GLY A 10 -11.42 8.01 3.58
CA GLY A 10 -11.11 7.80 2.16
C GLY A 10 -9.80 7.06 1.95
N LEU A 11 -8.74 7.78 1.59
CA LEU A 11 -7.41 7.19 1.34
C LEU A 11 -6.55 7.28 2.59
N ILE A 12 -5.77 6.24 2.84
CA ILE A 12 -4.80 6.20 3.94
C ILE A 12 -3.37 6.34 3.42
N PRO A 13 -2.46 6.98 4.18
CA PRO A 13 -1.03 6.90 3.90
C PRO A 13 -0.53 5.44 3.99
N THR A 14 0.42 5.10 3.14
CA THR A 14 1.08 3.79 3.13
C THR A 14 2.56 3.95 2.87
N VAL A 15 3.39 3.43 3.79
CA VAL A 15 4.84 3.48 3.68
C VAL A 15 5.36 2.12 3.21
N ALA A 16 6.03 2.11 2.05
CA ALA A 16 6.75 0.92 1.62
C ALA A 16 8.16 0.94 2.20
N ILE A 17 8.54 -0.12 2.91
CA ILE A 17 9.87 -0.29 3.49
C ILE A 17 10.58 -1.51 2.89
N ASN A 18 11.90 -1.45 2.83
CA ASN A 18 12.72 -2.62 2.52
C ASN A 18 12.73 -3.56 3.73
N ARG A 19 12.22 -4.78 3.56
CA ARG A 19 12.11 -5.78 4.62
C ARG A 19 13.44 -6.14 5.28
N THR A 20 14.54 -6.09 4.55
CA THR A 20 15.86 -6.51 5.05
C THR A 20 16.62 -5.36 5.71
N THR A 21 16.57 -4.16 5.11
CA THR A 21 17.37 -3.02 5.57
C THR A 21 16.60 -2.04 6.47
N GLY A 22 15.26 -2.09 6.45
CA GLY A 22 14.41 -1.08 7.10
C GLY A 22 14.36 0.26 6.38
N GLU A 23 14.99 0.38 5.20
CA GLU A 23 14.97 1.62 4.42
C GLU A 23 13.55 1.98 3.98
N ILE A 24 13.15 3.24 4.17
CA ILE A 24 11.89 3.77 3.62
C ILE A 24 12.08 3.95 2.11
N LEU A 25 11.34 3.17 1.33
CA LEU A 25 11.40 3.22 -0.13
C LEU A 25 10.53 4.34 -0.69
N MET A 26 9.31 4.48 -0.17
CA MET A 26 8.38 5.53 -0.60
C MET A 26 7.18 5.66 0.35
N LEU A 27 6.53 6.83 0.27
CA LEU A 27 5.19 7.07 0.78
C LEU A 27 4.21 7.12 -0.40
N ALA A 28 3.07 6.46 -0.25
CA ALA A 28 1.95 6.49 -1.19
C ALA A 28 0.62 6.59 -0.43
N PHE A 29 -0.49 6.52 -1.17
CA PHE A 29 -1.83 6.42 -0.61
C PHE A 29 -2.47 5.11 -1.05
N SER A 30 -3.25 4.49 -0.16
CA SER A 30 -4.01 3.29 -0.45
C SER A 30 -5.50 3.57 -0.28
N SER A 31 -6.30 3.04 -1.20
CA SER A 31 -7.74 2.80 -1.02
C SER A 31 -7.96 1.35 -0.56
N SER A 32 -9.17 1.06 -0.07
CA SER A 32 -9.59 -0.31 0.29
C SER A 32 -9.38 -1.29 -0.88
N GLU A 33 -9.70 -0.89 -2.10
CA GLU A 33 -9.55 -1.72 -3.30
C GLU A 33 -8.06 -1.93 -3.66
N SER A 34 -7.20 -0.91 -3.51
CA SER A 34 -5.76 -1.08 -3.76
C SER A 34 -5.10 -1.99 -2.73
N LEU A 35 -5.54 -1.96 -1.46
CA LEU A 35 -5.06 -2.87 -0.44
C LEU A 35 -5.51 -4.31 -0.74
N LYS A 36 -6.77 -4.49 -1.15
CA LYS A 36 -7.29 -5.79 -1.58
C LYS A 36 -6.47 -6.39 -2.73
N LEU A 37 -6.21 -5.61 -3.78
CA LEU A 37 -5.36 -6.04 -4.89
C LEU A 37 -3.92 -6.36 -4.45
N THR A 38 -3.39 -5.60 -3.49
CA THR A 38 -2.06 -5.87 -2.92
C THR A 38 -2.02 -7.24 -2.24
N ILE A 39 -3.04 -7.57 -1.44
CA ILE A 39 -3.16 -8.86 -0.76
C ILE A 39 -3.35 -10.00 -1.76
N GLU A 40 -4.22 -9.82 -2.76
CA GLU A 40 -4.53 -10.85 -3.77
C GLU A 40 -3.34 -11.17 -4.67
N THR A 41 -2.59 -10.15 -5.09
CA THR A 41 -1.50 -10.31 -6.06
C THR A 41 -0.13 -10.54 -5.41
N GLY A 42 0.03 -10.16 -4.14
CA GLY A 42 1.33 -10.12 -3.46
C GLY A 42 2.27 -9.02 -3.95
N PHE A 43 1.77 -8.05 -4.72
CA PHE A 43 2.53 -6.89 -5.21
C PHE A 43 1.88 -5.58 -4.77
N ALA A 44 2.69 -4.57 -4.47
CA ALA A 44 2.17 -3.29 -4.02
C ALA A 44 1.32 -2.59 -5.10
N HIS A 45 0.06 -2.36 -4.78
CA HIS A 45 -0.87 -1.52 -5.53
C HIS A 45 -1.20 -0.30 -4.68
N PHE A 46 -1.15 0.88 -5.29
CA PHE A 46 -1.45 2.15 -4.62
C PHE A 46 -2.53 2.91 -5.38
N PHE A 47 -3.11 3.91 -4.73
CA PHE A 47 -4.03 4.84 -5.34
C PHE A 47 -3.32 6.15 -5.70
N SER A 48 -3.33 6.51 -6.99
CA SER A 48 -2.83 7.82 -7.44
C SER A 48 -3.93 8.87 -7.26
N ARG A 49 -3.72 9.82 -6.36
CA ARG A 49 -4.65 10.94 -6.12
C ARG A 49 -4.76 11.88 -7.32
N GLU A 50 -3.68 12.05 -8.07
CA GLU A 50 -3.63 12.90 -9.26
C GLU A 50 -4.34 12.23 -10.45
N ARG A 51 -4.06 10.95 -10.70
CA ARG A 51 -4.65 10.20 -11.82
C ARG A 51 -6.02 9.59 -11.49
N ASN A 52 -6.46 9.72 -10.24
CA ASN A 52 -7.68 9.14 -9.69
C ASN A 52 -7.89 7.65 -10.05
N LYS A 53 -6.81 6.86 -9.97
CA LYS A 53 -6.80 5.44 -10.34
C LYS A 53 -5.85 4.62 -9.48
N ILE A 54 -6.12 3.33 -9.38
CA ILE A 54 -5.19 2.35 -8.82
C ILE A 54 -4.08 2.08 -9.84
N TRP A 55 -2.86 1.86 -9.36
CA TRP A 55 -1.72 1.47 -10.17
C TRP A 55 -0.86 0.45 -9.43
N LYS A 56 -0.26 -0.48 -10.18
CA LYS A 56 0.71 -1.43 -9.62
C LYS A 56 2.09 -0.80 -9.66
N LYS A 57 2.78 -0.76 -8.50
CA LYS A 57 4.13 -0.19 -8.46
C LYS A 57 5.04 -0.95 -9.42
N GLY A 58 5.63 -0.22 -10.36
CA GLY A 58 6.55 -0.79 -11.35
C GLY A 58 5.87 -1.43 -12.56
N GLU A 59 4.59 -1.20 -12.81
CA GLU A 59 3.89 -1.73 -13.99
C GLU A 59 4.51 -1.30 -15.32
N GLU A 60 4.99 -0.06 -15.42
CA GLU A 60 5.67 0.47 -16.61
C GLU A 60 7.20 0.25 -16.57
N SER A 61 7.82 0.40 -15.40
CA SER A 61 9.28 0.39 -15.25
C SER A 61 9.90 -0.97 -14.92
N GLY A 62 9.10 -1.98 -14.59
CA GLY A 62 9.57 -3.27 -14.08
C GLY A 62 10.01 -3.27 -12.61
N ASN A 63 10.20 -2.09 -12.00
CA ASN A 63 10.62 -1.91 -10.60
C ASN A 63 9.45 -2.15 -9.62
N THR A 64 9.05 -3.42 -9.52
CA THR A 64 7.93 -3.88 -8.69
C THR A 64 8.33 -4.07 -7.22
N ILE A 65 7.36 -3.95 -6.32
CA ILE A 65 7.53 -4.23 -4.90
C ILE A 65 6.70 -5.46 -4.55
N LYS A 66 7.37 -6.57 -4.23
CA LYS A 66 6.73 -7.77 -3.69
C LYS A 66 6.47 -7.56 -2.20
N VAL A 67 5.23 -7.79 -1.77
CA VAL A 67 4.79 -7.59 -0.39
C VAL A 67 4.89 -8.92 0.36
N PHE A 68 5.54 -8.87 1.52
CA PHE A 68 5.70 -10.03 2.41
C PHE A 68 4.77 -9.94 3.61
N GLU A 69 4.67 -8.75 4.19
CA GLU A 69 3.94 -8.46 5.43
C GLU A 69 3.30 -7.08 5.28
N ILE A 70 2.16 -6.87 5.93
CA ILE A 70 1.42 -5.61 5.99
C ILE A 70 1.07 -5.37 7.45
N PHE A 71 1.36 -4.18 7.95
CA PHE A 71 1.09 -3.75 9.31
C PHE A 71 0.20 -2.52 9.29
N SER A 72 -0.59 -2.32 10.34
CA SER A 72 -1.30 -1.07 10.59
C SER A 72 -0.71 -0.36 11.80
N ASP A 73 -0.92 0.95 11.88
CA ASP A 73 -0.67 1.73 13.08
C ASP A 73 -1.76 1.51 14.16
N CYS A 74 -1.63 2.20 15.29
CA CYS A 74 -2.46 1.94 16.48
C CYS A 74 -3.92 2.36 16.35
N ASP A 75 -4.24 3.32 15.48
CA ASP A 75 -5.59 3.76 15.15
C ASP A 75 -6.08 3.27 13.78
N ASN A 76 -5.27 2.43 13.09
CA ASN A 76 -5.59 1.76 11.84
C ASN A 76 -5.87 2.69 10.66
N ASP A 77 -5.32 3.91 10.67
CA ASP A 77 -5.46 4.88 9.58
C ASP A 77 -4.19 5.06 8.74
N SER A 78 -3.16 4.24 8.99
CA SER A 78 -1.96 4.11 8.14
C SER A 78 -1.50 2.66 7.96
N LEU A 79 -0.69 2.43 6.91
CA LEU A 79 0.01 1.16 6.61
C LEU A 79 1.52 1.34 6.47
#